data_AF-A0A3N2RPU9-F1
#
_entry.id   AF-A0A3N2RPU9-F1
#
_cell.length_a   1.000
_cell.length_b   1.000
_cell.length_c   1.000
_cell.angle_alpha   90.00
_cell.angle_beta   90.00
_cell.angle_gamma   90.00
#
_symmetry.space_group_name_H-M   'P 1'
#
loop_
_entity.id
_entity.type
_entity.pdbx_description
1 polymer ?
#
loop_
_entity_poly.entity_id
_entity_poly.type
_entity_poly.pdbx_seq_one_letter_code
_entity_poly.pdbx_strand_id
1 'polypeptide(L)'
;MQAPPGKVPGGLLGIVNPAPNWPGPLWTAFWAIVGAVNDVSATIEPVQAVQTNFGNALFPPEDGSDPTVARLAVRVHLQNPFLGGGCYIGSAQDPIVLKLQTGTTAPPPPNLPISGNTGNAYTVWTDEPNYIGYLQVDGNTLVDNAFAVPKAGGCGNIALGLPIITQVLDALVSGAVNLKVGLPAAAGTNTAIMNGNSSIAASQYVLNSEQ
;
A
#
# COMPACT_ATOMS: atom_id res chain seq x y z
N MET A 1 -12.16 -7.03 2.00
CA MET A 1 -11.53 -7.10 0.66
C MET A 1 -10.04 -6.84 0.85
N GLN A 2 -9.18 -7.78 0.50
CA GLN A 2 -7.72 -7.59 0.46
C GLN A 2 -7.31 -7.47 -1.00
N ALA A 3 -6.33 -6.61 -1.31
CA ALA A 3 -5.81 -6.54 -2.67
C ALA A 3 -5.15 -7.88 -3.04
N PRO A 4 -5.24 -8.34 -4.30
CA PRO A 4 -4.50 -9.52 -4.72
C PRO A 4 -3.00 -9.32 -4.47
N PRO A 5 -2.27 -10.35 -4.02
CA PRO A 5 -0.83 -10.28 -3.80
C PRO A 5 -0.07 -9.71 -5.01
N GLY A 6 0.69 -8.64 -4.78
CA GLY A 6 1.61 -8.09 -5.76
C GLY A 6 2.99 -8.72 -5.61
N LYS A 7 3.58 -9.22 -6.70
CA LYS A 7 4.99 -9.62 -6.72
C LYS A 7 5.86 -8.37 -6.79
N VAL A 8 6.76 -8.18 -5.81
CA VAL A 8 7.68 -7.04 -5.80
C VAL A 8 8.82 -7.29 -6.80
N PRO A 9 8.98 -6.47 -7.87
CA PRO A 9 10.06 -6.63 -8.84
C PRO A 9 11.42 -6.35 -8.19
N GLY A 10 12.40 -7.26 -8.40
CA GLY A 10 13.77 -7.12 -7.88
C GLY A 10 14.07 -7.94 -6.63
N GLY A 11 13.08 -8.64 -6.06
CA GLY A 11 13.27 -9.43 -4.84
C GLY A 11 13.65 -8.58 -3.63
N LEU A 12 13.76 -9.21 -2.45
CA LEU A 12 14.07 -8.50 -1.21
C LEU A 12 15.56 -8.05 -1.12
N LEU A 13 16.43 -8.40 -2.07
CA LEU A 13 17.88 -8.46 -1.83
C LEU A 13 18.67 -7.80 -2.98
N GLY A 14 18.79 -6.48 -3.02
CA GLY A 14 20.11 -5.88 -2.80
C GLY A 14 20.33 -5.38 -1.38
N ILE A 15 20.53 -6.30 -0.42
CA ILE A 15 20.97 -5.96 0.94
C ILE A 15 22.50 -5.92 0.95
N VAL A 16 23.06 -4.80 1.40
CA VAL A 16 24.50 -4.65 1.69
C VAL A 16 24.84 -5.30 3.02
N ASN A 17 26.09 -5.76 3.11
CA ASN A 17 26.66 -6.51 4.23
C ASN A 17 26.22 -5.96 5.61
N PRO A 18 25.80 -6.82 6.55
CA PRO A 18 25.53 -6.39 7.92
C PRO A 18 26.75 -5.68 8.53
N ALA A 19 26.53 -4.83 9.54
CA ALA A 19 27.61 -4.09 10.18
C ALA A 19 28.71 -5.04 10.73
N PRO A 20 30.00 -4.61 10.76
CA PRO A 20 31.14 -5.49 11.06
C PRO A 20 31.14 -6.17 12.44
N ASN A 21 30.31 -5.70 13.36
CA ASN A 21 30.22 -6.14 14.75
C ASN A 21 29.11 -7.18 15.00
N TRP A 22 28.64 -7.86 13.95
CA TRP A 22 27.56 -8.81 14.11
C TRP A 22 28.02 -10.14 14.73
N PRO A 23 27.22 -10.76 15.63
CA PRO A 23 27.52 -12.09 16.15
C PRO A 23 27.58 -13.12 15.03
N GLY A 24 28.67 -13.89 14.97
CA GLY A 24 28.95 -14.86 13.90
C GLY A 24 27.79 -15.80 13.53
N PRO A 25 27.04 -16.39 14.49
CA PRO A 25 25.90 -17.24 14.17
C PRO A 25 24.74 -16.51 13.48
N LEU A 26 24.54 -15.23 13.79
CA LEU A 26 23.52 -14.39 13.15
C LEU A 26 23.94 -14.00 11.72
N TRP A 27 25.24 -13.80 11.50
CA TRP A 27 25.82 -13.59 10.18
C TRP A 27 25.58 -14.77 9.24
N THR A 28 25.87 -15.99 9.69
CA THR A 28 25.64 -17.21 8.91
C THR A 28 24.16 -17.46 8.67
N ALA A 29 23.30 -17.27 9.67
CA ALA A 29 21.87 -17.39 9.52
C ALA A 29 21.34 -16.40 8.47
N PHE A 30 21.76 -15.14 8.55
CA PHE A 30 21.38 -14.12 7.57
C PHE A 30 21.79 -14.48 6.13
N TRP A 31 23.04 -14.91 5.90
CA TRP A 31 23.48 -15.29 4.54
C TRP A 31 22.82 -16.58 4.02
N ALA A 32 22.49 -17.53 4.90
CA ALA A 32 21.70 -18.71 4.54
C ALA A 32 20.26 -18.34 4.13
N ILE A 33 19.68 -17.31 4.75
CA ILE A 33 18.35 -16.77 4.45
C ILE A 33 18.37 -15.96 3.15
N VAL A 34 19.39 -15.11 2.96
CA VAL A 34 19.63 -14.32 1.73
C VAL A 34 19.79 -15.23 0.51
N GLY A 35 20.44 -16.40 0.67
CA GLY A 35 20.60 -17.37 -0.43
C GLY A 35 19.34 -18.16 -0.81
N ALA A 36 18.31 -18.19 0.05
CA ALA A 36 17.15 -19.07 -0.12
C ALA A 36 15.89 -18.35 -0.66
N VAL A 37 15.90 -17.02 -0.79
CA VAL A 37 14.66 -16.23 -0.90
C VAL A 37 14.75 -15.11 -1.90
N ASN A 38 14.08 -15.27 -3.04
CA ASN A 38 14.02 -14.24 -4.07
C ASN A 38 12.64 -13.58 -4.21
N ASP A 39 11.56 -14.18 -3.68
CA ASP A 39 10.19 -13.70 -3.89
C ASP A 39 9.50 -13.29 -2.59
N VAL A 40 9.11 -12.03 -2.48
CA VAL A 40 8.23 -11.52 -1.41
C VAL A 40 6.92 -11.08 -2.02
N SER A 41 5.84 -11.59 -1.42
CA SER A 41 4.49 -11.16 -1.71
C SER A 41 4.16 -9.96 -0.84
N ALA A 42 3.63 -8.89 -1.44
CA ALA A 42 3.14 -7.73 -0.71
C ALA A 42 1.62 -7.62 -0.91
N THR A 43 0.89 -7.63 0.19
CA THR A 43 -0.58 -7.51 0.19
C THR A 43 -0.98 -6.24 0.93
N ILE A 44 -1.74 -5.37 0.26
CA ILE A 44 -2.28 -4.16 0.88
C ILE A 44 -3.56 -4.54 1.64
N GLU A 45 -3.58 -4.24 2.94
CA GLU A 45 -4.71 -4.50 3.82
C GLU A 45 -5.28 -3.18 4.35
N PRO A 46 -6.58 -2.89 4.16
CA PRO A 46 -7.21 -1.74 4.78
C PRO A 46 -7.30 -1.94 6.30
N VAL A 47 -6.94 -0.90 7.07
CA VAL A 47 -7.08 -0.92 8.54
C VAL A 47 -8.41 -0.33 9.01
N GLN A 48 -9.12 0.37 8.11
CA GLN A 48 -10.44 0.96 8.35
C GLN A 48 -11.25 1.01 7.04
N ALA A 49 -12.54 1.33 7.14
CA ALA A 49 -13.38 1.55 5.97
C ALA A 49 -12.82 2.67 5.08
N VAL A 50 -12.80 2.44 3.77
CA VAL A 50 -12.38 3.45 2.79
C VAL A 50 -13.41 4.57 2.78
N GLN A 51 -12.94 5.81 2.89
CA GLN A 51 -13.79 6.99 2.81
C GLN A 51 -13.71 7.55 1.40
N THR A 52 -14.84 7.74 0.74
CA THR A 52 -14.92 8.28 -0.62
C THR A 52 -15.74 9.57 -0.66
N ASN A 53 -15.32 10.49 -1.52
CA ASN A 53 -16.08 11.69 -1.88
C ASN A 53 -16.25 11.71 -3.41
N PHE A 54 -17.41 11.25 -3.87
CA PHE A 54 -17.74 11.19 -5.29
C PHE A 54 -17.92 12.58 -5.91
N GLY A 55 -18.28 13.59 -5.12
CA GLY A 55 -18.31 14.98 -5.58
C GLY A 55 -16.93 15.42 -6.04
N ASN A 56 -15.91 15.21 -5.20
CA ASN A 56 -14.52 15.53 -5.54
C ASN A 56 -13.99 14.70 -6.72
N ALA A 57 -14.52 13.48 -6.94
CA ALA A 57 -14.09 12.61 -8.04
C ALA A 57 -14.45 13.21 -9.41
N LEU A 58 -15.62 13.85 -9.50
CA LEU A 58 -16.19 14.40 -10.74
C LEU A 58 -15.93 15.90 -10.88
N PHE A 59 -15.98 16.61 -9.75
CA PHE A 59 -15.86 18.06 -9.64
C PHE A 59 -14.87 18.38 -8.52
N PRO A 60 -13.55 18.15 -8.73
CA PRO A 60 -12.55 18.47 -7.73
C PRO A 60 -12.59 19.97 -7.40
N PRO A 61 -12.51 20.34 -6.12
CA PRO A 61 -12.55 21.73 -5.72
C PRO A 61 -11.33 22.51 -6.20
N GLU A 62 -11.56 23.73 -6.69
CA GLU A 62 -10.49 24.66 -7.12
C GLU A 62 -10.24 25.79 -6.09
N ASP A 63 -11.03 25.83 -5.02
CA ASP A 63 -11.00 26.86 -3.98
C ASP A 63 -10.00 26.60 -2.84
N GLY A 64 -9.23 25.51 -2.94
CA GLY A 64 -8.27 25.07 -1.92
C GLY A 64 -8.88 24.24 -0.78
N SER A 65 -10.18 23.89 -0.84
CA SER A 65 -10.76 22.87 0.03
C SER A 65 -10.17 21.48 -0.25
N ASP A 66 -10.37 20.52 0.67
CA ASP A 66 -9.76 19.18 0.58
C ASP A 66 -10.22 18.44 -0.71
N PRO A 67 -9.32 18.21 -1.69
CA PRO A 67 -9.66 17.59 -2.96
C PRO A 67 -9.68 16.06 -2.89
N THR A 68 -9.51 15.47 -1.70
CA THR A 68 -9.43 14.02 -1.54
C THR A 68 -10.69 13.34 -2.07
N VAL A 69 -10.49 12.42 -3.02
CA VAL A 69 -11.52 11.57 -3.61
C VAL A 69 -11.67 10.29 -2.81
N ALA A 70 -10.54 9.68 -2.45
CA ALA A 70 -10.52 8.46 -1.65
C ALA A 70 -9.44 8.55 -0.58
N ARG A 71 -9.84 8.34 0.67
CA ARG A 71 -8.92 8.21 1.81
C ARG A 71 -8.81 6.75 2.21
N LEU A 72 -7.62 6.19 2.07
CA LEU A 72 -7.32 4.82 2.46
C LEU A 72 -6.29 4.84 3.58
N ALA A 73 -6.63 4.24 4.72
CA ALA A 73 -5.61 3.87 5.70
C ALA A 73 -5.33 2.38 5.55
N VAL A 74 -4.08 2.06 5.22
CA VAL A 74 -3.65 0.71 4.87
C VAL A 74 -2.37 0.34 5.61
N ARG A 75 -2.14 -0.96 5.69
CA ARG A 75 -0.84 -1.56 6.02
C ARG A 75 -0.46 -2.54 4.93
N VAL A 76 0.83 -2.79 4.74
CA VAL A 76 1.29 -3.75 3.74
C VAL A 76 1.81 -4.99 4.45
N HIS A 77 1.15 -6.12 4.23
CA HIS A 77 1.59 -7.42 4.71
C HIS A 77 2.66 -7.96 3.76
N LEU A 78 3.87 -8.17 4.29
CA LEU A 78 4.97 -8.79 3.58
C LEU A 78 4.99 -10.28 3.90
N GLN A 79 4.66 -11.09 2.91
CA GLN A 79 4.58 -12.54 3.05
C GLN A 79 5.79 -13.21 2.42
N ASN A 80 6.51 -13.91 3.27
CA ASN A 80 7.61 -14.76 2.90
C ASN A 80 7.87 -15.79 4.00
N PRO A 81 8.26 -17.05 3.68
CA PRO A 81 8.58 -18.06 4.68
C PRO A 81 9.57 -17.61 5.78
N PHE A 82 10.42 -16.62 5.49
CA PHE A 82 11.44 -16.10 6.41
C PHE A 82 11.04 -14.82 7.15
N LEU A 83 10.14 -14.02 6.57
CA LEU A 83 9.60 -12.84 7.26
C LEU A 83 8.52 -13.25 8.28
N GLY A 84 7.88 -14.39 8.03
CA GLY A 84 6.74 -14.87 8.79
C GLY A 84 5.45 -14.09 8.53
N GLY A 85 4.34 -14.62 9.04
CA GLY A 85 3.00 -14.02 8.82
C GLY A 85 2.72 -12.75 9.63
N GLY A 86 3.72 -12.23 10.35
CA GLY A 86 3.62 -11.05 11.19
C GLY A 86 4.31 -9.81 10.63
N CYS A 87 4.93 -9.89 9.46
CA CYS A 87 5.73 -8.80 8.91
C CYS A 87 4.86 -7.79 8.17
N TYR A 88 4.71 -6.58 8.73
CA TYR A 88 3.92 -5.51 8.14
C TYR A 88 4.73 -4.23 7.99
N ILE A 89 4.51 -3.49 6.89
CA ILE A 89 4.83 -2.07 6.79
C ILE A 89 3.63 -1.27 7.31
N GLY A 90 3.87 -0.45 8.32
CA GLY A 90 2.80 0.20 9.09
C GLY A 90 2.07 -0.78 10.01
N SER A 91 1.12 -0.24 10.78
CA SER A 91 0.31 -1.00 11.72
C SER A 91 -1.13 -0.48 11.74
N ALA A 92 -2.01 -1.15 12.49
CA ALA A 92 -3.37 -0.64 12.69
C ALA A 92 -3.41 0.72 13.43
N GLN A 93 -2.40 0.98 14.28
CA GLN A 93 -2.30 2.23 15.06
C GLN A 93 -1.47 3.31 14.38
N ASP A 94 -0.61 2.92 13.43
CA ASP A 94 0.24 3.79 12.64
C ASP A 94 0.21 3.31 11.17
N PRO A 95 -0.90 3.53 10.46
CA PRO A 95 -1.08 3.07 9.08
C PRO A 95 -0.46 4.03 8.07
N ILE A 96 -0.27 3.54 6.85
CA ILE A 96 -0.04 4.38 5.67
C ILE A 96 -1.38 5.04 5.32
N VAL A 97 -1.42 6.37 5.29
CA VAL A 97 -2.64 7.11 4.94
C VAL A 97 -2.48 7.74 3.57
N LEU A 98 -3.19 7.18 2.59
CA LEU A 98 -3.30 7.69 1.23
C LEU A 98 -4.49 8.64 1.12
N LYS A 99 -4.27 9.81 0.53
CA LYS A 99 -5.29 10.80 0.17
C LYS A 99 -5.28 10.98 -1.34
N LEU A 100 -5.94 10.04 -2.02
CA LEU A 100 -5.98 10.01 -3.47
C LEU A 100 -6.88 11.13 -4.01
N GLN A 101 -6.40 11.85 -5.02
CA GLN A 101 -7.11 12.96 -5.67
C GLN A 101 -6.93 12.93 -7.19
N THR A 102 -7.80 13.61 -7.93
CA THR A 102 -7.70 13.77 -9.39
C THR A 102 -6.98 15.06 -9.80
N GLY A 103 -6.81 16.01 -8.87
CA GLY A 103 -6.12 17.27 -9.09
C GLY A 103 -4.60 17.18 -9.06
N THR A 104 -3.94 18.34 -8.98
CA THR A 104 -2.48 18.44 -8.84
C THR A 104 -2.07 18.43 -7.37
N THR A 105 -1.16 17.55 -7.01
CA THR A 105 -0.66 17.42 -5.63
C THR A 105 0.31 18.55 -5.25
N ALA A 106 0.49 18.76 -3.95
CA ALA A 106 1.49 19.70 -3.40
C ALA A 106 2.34 18.99 -2.32
N PRO A 107 3.23 18.04 -2.71
CA PRO A 107 4.05 17.31 -1.76
C PRO A 107 5.18 18.19 -1.20
N PRO A 108 5.68 17.90 0.00
CA PRO A 108 6.98 18.43 0.42
C PRO A 108 8.09 17.87 -0.48
N PRO A 109 9.23 18.58 -0.63
CA PRO A 109 10.40 18.05 -1.34
C PRO A 109 10.87 16.71 -0.74
N PRO A 110 11.48 15.80 -1.52
CA PRO A 110 11.97 15.96 -2.90
C PRO A 110 10.95 15.70 -4.01
N ASN A 111 9.77 15.16 -3.70
CA ASN A 111 8.76 14.93 -4.73
C ASN A 111 8.32 16.25 -5.37
N LEU A 112 8.08 16.18 -6.67
CA LEU A 112 7.45 17.25 -7.42
C LEU A 112 5.93 17.02 -7.50
N PRO A 113 5.13 18.08 -7.66
CA PRO A 113 3.70 17.97 -7.97
C PRO A 113 3.44 16.96 -9.09
N ILE A 114 2.42 16.12 -8.90
CA ILE A 114 1.87 15.23 -9.93
C ILE A 114 0.39 15.49 -10.07
N SER A 115 -0.17 15.24 -11.26
CA SER A 115 -1.59 15.47 -11.53
C SER A 115 -2.29 14.17 -11.86
N GLY A 116 -3.51 14.02 -11.34
CA GLY A 116 -4.43 12.97 -11.73
C GLY A 116 -5.30 13.36 -12.92
N ASN A 117 -6.38 12.61 -13.12
CA ASN A 117 -7.38 12.87 -14.14
C ASN A 117 -8.75 12.37 -13.65
N THR A 118 -9.79 13.18 -13.80
CA THR A 118 -11.17 12.80 -13.46
C THR A 118 -11.73 11.70 -14.37
N GLY A 119 -11.15 11.50 -15.57
CA GLY A 119 -11.66 10.56 -16.57
C GLY A 119 -12.90 11.09 -17.29
N ASN A 120 -13.57 10.21 -18.04
CA ASN A 120 -14.81 10.51 -18.76
C ASN A 120 -16.01 9.88 -18.04
N ALA A 121 -16.91 10.71 -17.52
CA ALA A 121 -18.09 10.25 -16.80
C ALA A 121 -19.31 10.16 -17.74
N TYR A 122 -20.02 9.03 -17.70
CA TYR A 122 -21.27 8.82 -18.43
C TYR A 122 -22.21 7.85 -17.70
N THR A 123 -23.51 8.00 -17.90
CA THR A 123 -24.51 7.10 -17.30
C THR A 123 -24.64 5.83 -18.12
N VAL A 124 -24.61 4.68 -17.45
CA VAL A 124 -24.94 3.38 -18.05
C VAL A 124 -26.27 2.91 -17.49
N TRP A 125 -27.14 2.43 -18.37
CA TRP A 125 -28.42 1.83 -18.02
C TRP A 125 -28.35 0.34 -18.29
N THR A 126 -28.72 -0.49 -17.30
CA THR A 126 -28.78 -1.94 -17.46
C THR A 126 -30.16 -2.38 -17.95
N ASP A 127 -30.19 -3.47 -18.72
CA ASP A 127 -31.43 -4.11 -19.19
C ASP A 127 -32.04 -5.03 -18.11
N GLU A 128 -31.66 -4.85 -16.85
CA GLU A 128 -32.20 -5.62 -15.73
C GLU A 128 -33.66 -5.23 -15.45
N PRO A 129 -34.50 -6.10 -14.84
CA PRO A 129 -35.94 -5.87 -14.68
C PRO A 129 -36.34 -4.55 -13.98
N ASN A 130 -35.39 -3.89 -13.31
CA ASN A 130 -35.58 -2.65 -12.58
C ASN A 130 -34.91 -1.41 -13.24
N TYR A 131 -34.36 -1.51 -14.45
CA TYR A 131 -33.65 -0.44 -15.17
C TYR A 131 -32.63 0.29 -14.30
N ILE A 132 -31.59 -0.41 -13.87
CA ILE A 132 -30.63 0.13 -12.91
C ILE A 132 -29.64 1.02 -13.68
N GLY A 133 -29.60 2.30 -13.31
CA GLY A 133 -28.61 3.24 -13.79
C GLY A 133 -27.41 3.31 -12.86
N TYR A 134 -26.19 3.27 -13.39
CA TYR A 134 -24.97 3.60 -12.65
C TYR A 134 -24.14 4.63 -13.40
N LEU A 135 -23.33 5.39 -12.65
CA LEU A 135 -22.37 6.31 -13.24
C LEU A 135 -21.07 5.57 -13.50
N GLN A 136 -20.65 5.53 -14.76
CA GLN A 136 -19.37 4.98 -15.17
C GLN A 136 -18.38 6.14 -15.37
N VAL A 137 -17.14 5.94 -14.90
CA VAL A 137 -16.03 6.86 -15.12
C VAL A 137 -14.87 6.05 -15.68
N ASP A 138 -14.50 6.35 -16.92
CA ASP A 138 -13.43 5.65 -17.61
C ASP A 138 -12.14 6.46 -17.67
N GLY A 139 -11.02 5.78 -17.45
CA GLY A 139 -9.68 6.36 -17.55
C GLY A 139 -9.40 7.39 -16.47
N ASN A 140 -9.93 7.21 -15.26
CA ASN A 140 -9.57 8.07 -14.15
C ASN A 140 -8.19 7.72 -13.59
N THR A 141 -7.47 8.74 -13.17
CA THR A 141 -6.18 8.63 -12.51
C THR A 141 -6.25 9.34 -11.17
N LEU A 142 -6.14 8.58 -10.08
CA LEU A 142 -6.05 9.12 -8.74
C LEU A 142 -4.59 9.13 -8.28
N VAL A 143 -4.13 10.24 -7.74
CA VAL A 143 -2.73 10.44 -7.34
C VAL A 143 -2.61 10.85 -5.88
N ASP A 144 -1.53 10.43 -5.24
CA ASP A 144 -1.02 10.99 -3.99
C ASP A 144 0.50 10.80 -3.97
N ASN A 145 1.24 11.82 -3.58
CA ASN A 145 2.69 11.70 -3.38
C ASN A 145 3.21 12.52 -2.20
N ALA A 146 2.31 12.88 -1.28
CA ALA A 146 2.60 13.66 -0.08
C ALA A 146 2.51 12.81 1.21
N PHE A 147 2.21 11.52 1.10
CA PHE A 147 2.08 10.63 2.25
C PHE A 147 3.43 10.12 2.77
N ALA A 148 3.49 9.89 4.08
CA ALA A 148 4.59 9.21 4.74
C ALA A 148 4.31 7.71 4.84
N VAL A 149 5.36 6.91 4.94
CA VAL A 149 5.25 5.45 5.14
C VAL A 149 5.96 5.09 6.44
N PRO A 150 5.23 4.55 7.44
CA PRO A 150 5.82 4.11 8.69
C PRO A 150 6.80 2.94 8.51
N LYS A 151 7.55 2.65 9.58
CA LYS A 151 8.47 1.50 9.60
C LYS A 151 7.72 0.16 9.48
N ALA A 152 8.43 -0.83 9.00
CA ALA A 152 8.06 -2.23 9.12
C ALA A 152 8.33 -2.77 10.53
N GLY A 153 7.53 -3.76 10.94
CA GLY A 153 7.66 -4.48 12.21
C GLY A 153 7.05 -5.88 12.14
N GLY A 154 7.39 -6.74 13.12
CA GLY A 154 6.89 -8.12 13.21
C GLY A 154 7.56 -9.09 12.24
N CYS A 155 8.69 -8.71 11.66
CA CYS A 155 9.41 -9.50 10.66
C CYS A 155 10.42 -10.44 11.32
N GLY A 156 10.54 -11.67 10.84
CA GLY A 156 11.52 -12.64 11.33
C GLY A 156 11.06 -13.48 12.52
N ASN A 157 9.75 -13.60 12.74
CA ASN A 157 9.19 -14.46 13.79
C ASN A 157 9.28 -15.98 13.48
N ILE A 158 10.00 -16.35 12.40
CA ILE A 158 10.25 -17.75 12.04
C ILE A 158 11.68 -17.86 11.52
N ALA A 159 12.54 -18.55 12.26
CA ALA A 159 13.79 -19.08 11.74
C ALA A 159 13.66 -20.61 11.73
N LEU A 160 13.76 -21.22 10.55
CA LEU A 160 13.86 -22.68 10.40
C LEU A 160 12.71 -23.50 11.01
N GLY A 161 11.48 -22.95 11.05
CA GLY A 161 10.32 -23.65 11.61
C GLY A 161 10.26 -23.71 13.13
N LEU A 162 11.10 -22.94 13.84
CA LEU A 162 11.08 -22.81 15.30
C LEU A 162 10.65 -21.39 15.70
N PRO A 163 9.71 -21.24 16.67
CA PRO A 163 9.30 -19.94 17.17
C PRO A 163 10.40 -19.35 18.06
N ILE A 164 11.36 -18.66 17.46
CA ILE A 164 12.37 -17.90 18.20
C ILE A 164 11.81 -16.49 18.44
N ILE A 165 10.93 -16.38 19.44
CA ILE A 165 10.38 -15.13 19.98
C ILE A 165 11.45 -14.40 20.80
N THR A 166 12.44 -13.82 20.12
CA THR A 166 13.28 -12.80 20.75
C THR A 166 13.02 -11.47 20.06
N GLN A 167 12.66 -10.44 20.83
CA GLN A 167 12.47 -9.07 20.32
C GLN A 167 13.71 -8.56 19.56
N VAL A 168 14.88 -9.14 19.84
CA VAL A 168 16.13 -8.86 19.14
C VAL A 168 16.05 -9.29 17.67
N LEU A 169 15.52 -10.48 17.35
CA LEU A 169 15.44 -10.94 15.96
C LEU A 169 14.40 -10.15 15.16
N ASP A 170 13.26 -9.81 15.79
CA ASP A 170 12.25 -8.93 15.20
C ASP A 170 12.84 -7.55 14.83
N ALA A 171 13.55 -6.93 15.77
CA ALA A 171 14.20 -5.64 15.53
C ALA A 171 15.26 -5.72 14.42
N LEU A 172 15.99 -6.83 14.33
CA LEU A 172 17.02 -7.05 13.31
C LEU A 172 16.42 -7.23 11.91
N VAL A 173 15.45 -8.15 11.75
CA VAL A 173 14.86 -8.45 10.44
C VAL A 173 13.98 -7.29 9.98
N SER A 174 13.17 -6.72 10.87
CA SER A 174 12.40 -5.51 10.57
C SER A 174 13.34 -4.35 10.22
N GLY A 175 14.46 -4.20 10.93
CA GLY A 175 15.51 -3.22 10.61
C GLY A 175 16.12 -3.42 9.21
N ALA A 176 16.39 -4.66 8.82
CA ALA A 176 16.90 -4.98 7.49
C ALA A 176 15.87 -4.69 6.39
N VAL A 177 14.59 -5.04 6.60
CA VAL A 177 13.48 -4.68 5.70
C VAL A 177 13.42 -3.15 5.57
N ASN A 178 13.43 -2.44 6.70
CA ASN A 178 13.38 -0.98 6.72
C ASN A 178 14.52 -0.34 5.93
N LEU A 179 15.76 -0.77 6.15
CA LEU A 179 16.91 -0.26 5.41
C LEU A 179 16.79 -0.55 3.91
N LYS A 180 16.30 -1.74 3.55
CA LYS A 180 16.19 -2.17 2.17
C LYS A 180 15.16 -1.38 1.36
N VAL A 181 14.00 -1.13 1.95
CA VAL A 181 12.88 -0.41 1.29
C VAL A 181 12.83 1.08 1.63
N GLY A 182 13.80 1.59 2.40
CA GLY A 182 13.94 3.01 2.72
C GLY A 182 12.94 3.53 3.77
N LEU A 183 12.63 2.73 4.78
CA LEU A 183 11.65 3.05 5.82
C LEU A 183 12.30 3.45 7.17
N PRO A 184 11.61 4.28 7.98
CA PRO A 184 10.38 5.01 7.63
C PRO A 184 10.66 6.04 6.53
N ALA A 185 9.72 6.17 5.59
CA ALA A 185 9.83 7.12 4.50
C ALA A 185 9.06 8.39 4.86
N ALA A 186 9.73 9.54 4.77
CA ALA A 186 9.10 10.82 5.04
C ALA A 186 8.00 11.13 4.00
N ALA A 187 7.11 12.07 4.33
CA ALA A 187 6.23 12.67 3.34
C ALA A 187 7.07 13.27 2.20
N GLY A 188 6.60 13.15 0.96
CA GLY A 188 7.30 13.69 -0.21
C GLY A 188 8.40 12.80 -0.77
N THR A 189 8.54 11.54 -0.33
CA THR A 189 9.42 10.54 -0.96
C THR A 189 8.67 9.36 -1.56
N ASN A 190 7.34 9.33 -1.43
CA ASN A 190 6.48 8.22 -1.84
C ASN A 190 5.50 8.68 -2.91
N THR A 191 5.10 7.79 -3.80
CA THR A 191 4.16 8.10 -4.88
C THR A 191 3.17 6.94 -5.05
N ALA A 192 1.89 7.27 -5.12
CA ALA A 192 0.80 6.38 -5.43
C ALA A 192 0.04 6.95 -6.64
N ILE A 193 -0.09 6.13 -7.68
CA ILE A 193 -0.86 6.44 -8.88
C ILE A 193 -1.78 5.25 -9.12
N MET A 194 -3.08 5.51 -9.06
CA MET A 194 -4.13 4.53 -9.30
C MET A 194 -4.80 4.89 -10.62
N ASN A 195 -4.55 4.08 -11.64
CA ASN A 195 -5.24 4.18 -12.92
C ASN A 195 -6.35 3.15 -12.96
N GLY A 196 -7.52 3.53 -13.45
CA GLY A 196 -8.59 2.58 -13.61
C GLY A 196 -9.83 3.16 -14.26
N ASN A 197 -10.89 2.38 -14.12
CA ASN A 197 -12.25 2.79 -14.35
C ASN A 197 -12.98 2.63 -13.02
N SER A 198 -13.96 3.48 -12.75
CA SER A 198 -14.77 3.41 -11.53
C SER A 198 -16.25 3.52 -11.86
N SER A 199 -17.05 2.71 -11.16
CA SER A 199 -18.50 2.69 -11.31
C SER A 199 -19.13 3.06 -9.97
N ILE A 200 -20.16 3.91 -10.02
CA ILE A 200 -20.89 4.39 -8.85
C ILE A 200 -22.35 4.02 -9.02
N ALA A 201 -22.85 3.19 -8.12
CA ALA A 201 -24.24 2.75 -8.08
C ALA A 201 -24.78 2.86 -6.65
N ALA A 202 -26.10 2.76 -6.48
CA ALA A 202 -26.68 2.65 -5.14
C ALA A 202 -26.14 1.40 -4.43
N SER A 203 -25.89 1.50 -3.12
CA SER A 203 -25.18 0.48 -2.34
C SER A 203 -25.78 -0.92 -2.45
N GLN A 204 -27.10 -1.03 -2.55
CA GLN A 204 -27.80 -2.30 -2.74
C GLN A 204 -27.34 -3.04 -4.01
N TYR A 205 -27.04 -2.32 -5.09
CA TYR A 205 -26.61 -2.91 -6.36
C TYR A 205 -25.14 -3.34 -6.32
N VAL A 206 -24.29 -2.55 -5.66
CA VAL A 206 -22.88 -2.91 -5.44
C VAL A 206 -22.75 -4.17 -4.57
N LEU A 207 -23.57 -4.29 -3.52
CA LEU A 207 -23.56 -5.49 -2.68
C LEU A 207 -24.06 -6.75 -3.40
N ASN A 208 -24.90 -6.58 -4.42
CA ASN A 208 -25.40 -7.68 -5.23
C ASN A 208 -24.42 -8.09 -6.35
N SER A 209 -23.51 -7.20 -6.78
CA SER A 209 -22.50 -7.54 -7.79
C SER A 209 -21.31 -8.34 -7.23
N GLU A 210 -21.12 -8.32 -5.91
CA GLU A 210 -20.03 -9.02 -5.21
C GLU A 210 -20.42 -10.42 -4.71
N GLN A 211 -21.63 -10.91 -5.03
CA GLN A 211 -22.11 -12.26 -4.73
C GLN A 211 -21.94 -13.19 -5.94
#